data_AF-A0A3E0DV83-F1
#
_entry.id   AF-A0A3E0DV83-F1
#
_cell.length_a   1.000
_cell.length_b   1.000
_cell.length_c   1.000
_cell.angle_alpha   90.00
_cell.angle_beta   90.00
_cell.angle_gamma   90.00
#
_symmetry.space_group_name_H-M   'P 1'
#
loop_
_entity.id
_entity.type
_entity.pdbx_description
1 polymer ?
#
loop_
_entity_poly.entity_id
_entity_poly.type
_entity_poly.pdbx_seq_one_letter_code
_entity_poly.pdbx_strand_id
1 'polypeptide(L)'
;MKKRDLYWVTTPQNEENWFVVASSKETAENFHNQAEGFDDDYSSAKFICEIPLNLLQEHHKINDENWPNNELLKELGFNLIEYDFPRIVLFNGKLFYEGKGNLKIIEEIVAKYCGLYVINAFGTNRYKIGFTKDLKSRLRSFRTAMPTKVDLIFYVWTTDYIYLEKLLHNDFKEMRVRGEWFELSNDDLYILKSTLQDLDKKHFHFINIKNIFEGTK
;
A
#
# COMPACT_ATOMS: atom_id res chain seq x y z
N MET A 1 5.50 -31.81 6.34
CA MET A 1 6.05 -30.44 6.18
C MET A 1 6.07 -29.74 7.53
N LYS A 2 7.15 -29.01 7.84
CA LYS A 2 7.22 -28.18 9.05
C LYS A 2 6.37 -26.92 8.86
N LYS A 3 5.84 -26.35 9.95
CA LYS A 3 5.12 -25.07 9.93
C LYS A 3 6.04 -23.99 9.33
N ARG A 4 5.49 -23.21 8.39
CA ARG A 4 6.12 -22.02 7.82
C ARG A 4 5.07 -20.93 7.76
N ASP A 5 5.49 -19.71 8.00
CA ASP A 5 4.64 -18.52 7.99
C ASP A 5 5.16 -17.53 6.94
N LEU A 6 4.32 -16.55 6.59
CA LEU A 6 4.67 -15.50 5.65
C LEU A 6 5.24 -14.30 6.41
N TYR A 7 6.43 -13.87 5.99
CA TYR A 7 7.15 -12.72 6.54
C TYR A 7 7.34 -11.65 5.47
N TRP A 8 7.37 -10.40 5.90
CA TRP A 8 7.77 -9.25 5.11
C TRP A 8 9.15 -8.80 5.57
N VAL A 9 10.14 -8.97 4.71
CA VAL A 9 11.54 -8.63 4.99
C VAL A 9 11.87 -7.31 4.33
N THR A 10 12.49 -6.39 5.06
CA THR A 10 12.86 -5.05 4.59
C THR A 10 14.29 -4.71 4.97
N THR A 11 14.98 -3.96 4.12
CA THR A 11 16.25 -3.28 4.46
C THR A 11 16.01 -1.93 5.14
N PRO A 12 17.01 -1.29 5.81
CA PRO A 12 16.80 -0.07 6.59
C PRO A 12 16.23 1.11 5.80
N GLN A 13 16.49 1.17 4.49
CA GLN A 13 15.96 2.20 3.59
C GLN A 13 14.81 1.69 2.71
N ASN A 14 14.29 0.48 3.00
CA ASN A 14 13.28 -0.23 2.20
C ASN A 14 13.69 -0.32 0.72
N GLU A 15 14.98 -0.51 0.48
CA GLU A 15 15.60 -0.58 -0.84
C GLU A 15 15.47 -1.96 -1.46
N GLU A 16 15.27 -3.00 -0.65
CA GLU A 16 15.03 -4.36 -1.11
C GLU A 16 14.05 -4.99 -0.14
N ASN A 17 12.87 -5.39 -0.64
CA ASN A 17 11.79 -5.87 0.21
C ASN A 17 11.18 -7.12 -0.37
N TRP A 18 11.14 -8.20 0.41
CA TRP A 18 10.66 -9.50 -0.06
C TRP A 18 9.55 -10.04 0.84
N PHE A 19 8.58 -10.72 0.25
CA PHE A 19 7.85 -11.73 0.98
C PHE A 19 8.69 -12.98 1.08
N VAL A 20 8.75 -13.54 2.28
CA VAL A 20 9.53 -14.76 2.55
C VAL A 20 8.69 -15.76 3.34
N VAL A 21 8.63 -16.98 2.85
CA VAL A 21 8.05 -18.13 3.54
C VAL A 21 9.14 -18.80 4.37
N ALA A 22 9.00 -18.76 5.69
CA ALA A 22 10.06 -19.19 6.60
C ALA A 22 9.51 -19.82 7.89
N SER A 23 10.36 -20.54 8.62
CA SER A 23 10.00 -21.12 9.92
C SER A 23 10.05 -20.11 11.07
N SER A 24 10.80 -19.03 10.89
CA SER A 24 10.97 -17.94 11.86
C SER A 24 11.41 -16.65 11.14
N LYS A 25 11.33 -15.52 11.83
CA LYS A 25 11.88 -14.22 11.38
C LYS A 25 13.35 -14.32 10.99
N GLU A 26 14.16 -14.90 11.87
CA GLU A 26 15.60 -15.09 11.67
C GLU A 26 15.89 -15.88 10.38
N THR A 27 15.14 -16.96 10.14
CA THR A 27 15.31 -17.73 8.88
C THR A 27 14.82 -16.96 7.64
N ALA A 28 13.92 -15.99 7.79
CA ALA A 28 13.50 -15.12 6.70
C ALA A 28 14.55 -14.05 6.39
N GLU A 29 15.09 -13.41 7.43
CA GLU A 29 16.18 -12.41 7.36
C GLU A 29 17.43 -13.04 6.74
N ASN A 30 17.86 -14.20 7.24
CA ASN A 30 19.03 -14.92 6.73
C ASN A 30 18.87 -15.30 5.26
N PHE A 31 17.69 -15.79 4.85
CA PHE A 31 17.44 -16.12 3.44
C PHE A 31 17.57 -14.89 2.53
N HIS A 32 16.95 -13.77 2.94
CA HIS A 32 17.02 -12.52 2.20
C HIS A 32 18.45 -11.97 2.13
N ASN A 33 19.15 -11.89 3.27
CA ASN A 33 20.51 -11.35 3.36
C ASN A 33 21.48 -12.18 2.52
N GLN A 34 21.41 -13.52 2.59
CA GLN A 34 22.25 -14.40 1.79
C GLN A 34 21.99 -14.27 0.29
N ALA A 35 20.72 -14.12 -0.11
CA ALA A 35 20.37 -14.03 -1.51
C ALA A 35 20.78 -12.69 -2.14
N GLU A 36 20.75 -11.59 -1.39
CA GLU A 36 21.18 -10.26 -1.85
C GLU A 36 22.65 -9.95 -1.55
N GLY A 37 23.33 -10.77 -0.75
CA GLY A 37 24.72 -10.55 -0.33
C GLY A 37 24.89 -9.47 0.73
N PHE A 38 23.91 -9.30 1.62
CA PHE A 38 23.98 -8.41 2.78
C PHE A 38 24.57 -9.12 4.01
N ASP A 39 25.01 -8.34 5.01
CA ASP A 39 25.43 -8.86 6.31
C ASP A 39 24.24 -9.50 7.08
N ASP A 40 24.54 -10.45 7.97
CA ASP A 40 23.55 -11.32 8.62
C ASP A 40 22.49 -10.60 9.48
N ASP A 41 22.68 -9.32 9.80
CA ASP A 41 21.72 -8.49 10.56
C ASP A 41 21.22 -7.26 9.77
N TYR A 42 21.43 -7.22 8.45
CA TYR A 42 21.12 -6.04 7.66
C TYR A 42 19.61 -5.82 7.46
N SER A 43 18.85 -6.89 7.24
CA SER A 43 17.40 -6.83 7.05
C SER A 43 16.62 -7.13 8.33
N SER A 44 15.33 -6.79 8.33
CA SER A 44 14.41 -7.10 9.42
C SER A 44 13.12 -7.73 8.88
N ALA A 45 12.63 -8.76 9.55
CA ALA A 45 11.41 -9.49 9.19
C ALA A 45 10.23 -9.15 10.12
N LYS A 46 9.10 -8.86 9.49
CA LYS A 46 7.80 -8.73 10.14
C LYS A 46 6.89 -9.89 9.77
N PHE A 47 6.30 -10.55 10.77
CA PHE A 47 5.26 -11.55 10.54
C PHE A 47 4.03 -10.93 9.87
N ILE A 48 3.51 -11.58 8.84
CA ILE A 48 2.33 -11.15 8.09
C ILE A 48 1.12 -12.02 8.39
N CYS A 49 1.22 -13.32 8.15
CA CYS A 49 0.17 -14.28 8.45
C CYS A 49 0.70 -15.71 8.55
N GLU A 50 -0.08 -16.56 9.21
CA GLU A 50 0.16 -18.00 9.17
C GLU A 50 -0.17 -18.54 7.77
N ILE A 51 0.56 -19.56 7.33
CA ILE A 51 0.23 -20.25 6.09
C ILE A 51 -0.37 -21.62 6.45
N PRO A 52 -1.65 -21.86 6.12
CA PRO A 52 -2.27 -23.17 6.30
C PRO A 52 -1.45 -24.29 5.65
N LEU A 53 -1.33 -25.42 6.35
CA LEU A 53 -0.47 -26.52 5.92
C LEU A 53 -0.88 -27.10 4.55
N ASN A 54 -2.17 -27.10 4.24
CA ASN A 54 -2.70 -27.52 2.94
C ASN A 54 -2.24 -26.58 1.81
N LEU A 55 -2.28 -25.26 2.03
CA LEU A 55 -1.82 -24.29 1.04
C LEU A 55 -0.31 -24.37 0.81
N LEU A 56 0.47 -24.60 1.88
CA LEU A 56 1.88 -24.90 1.71
C LEU A 56 2.08 -26.16 0.86
N GLN A 57 1.33 -27.24 1.10
CA GLN A 57 1.48 -28.49 0.32
C GLN A 57 1.14 -28.31 -1.16
N GLU A 58 0.11 -27.52 -1.46
CA GLU A 58 -0.42 -27.31 -2.81
C GLU A 58 0.44 -26.34 -3.63
N HIS A 59 0.80 -25.20 -3.03
CA HIS A 59 1.43 -24.10 -3.75
C HIS A 59 2.91 -23.94 -3.45
N HIS A 60 3.46 -24.67 -2.48
CA HIS A 60 4.83 -24.48 -2.03
C HIS A 60 5.55 -25.81 -1.93
N LYS A 61 6.25 -26.18 -3.01
CA LYS A 61 7.00 -27.45 -3.05
C LYS A 61 8.02 -27.50 -1.92
N ILE A 62 8.22 -28.72 -1.42
CA ILE A 62 8.88 -29.04 -0.15
C ILE A 62 10.38 -28.69 -0.13
N ASN A 63 10.96 -28.28 -1.26
CA ASN A 63 12.39 -28.03 -1.40
C ASN A 63 12.65 -26.58 -1.84
N ASP A 64 13.21 -25.79 -0.92
CA ASP A 64 14.05 -24.59 -1.10
C ASP A 64 13.48 -23.27 -1.64
N GLU A 65 12.25 -23.19 -2.14
CA GLU A 65 11.73 -21.88 -2.59
C GLU A 65 11.18 -21.06 -1.41
N ASN A 66 12.01 -20.33 -0.67
CA ASN A 66 11.52 -19.42 0.39
C ASN A 66 10.74 -18.21 -0.16
N TRP A 67 10.57 -18.09 -1.47
CA TRP A 67 9.79 -17.04 -2.14
C TRP A 67 8.36 -17.55 -2.44
N PRO A 68 7.29 -16.90 -1.94
CA PRO A 68 5.93 -17.34 -2.21
C PRO A 68 5.53 -17.03 -3.66
N ASN A 69 4.86 -17.95 -4.35
CA ASN A 69 4.29 -17.66 -5.66
C ASN A 69 2.96 -16.87 -5.57
N ASN A 70 2.49 -16.40 -6.72
CA ASN A 70 1.31 -15.55 -6.83
C ASN A 70 0.01 -16.25 -6.42
N GLU A 71 -0.12 -17.56 -6.69
CA GLU A 71 -1.31 -18.32 -6.30
C GLU A 71 -1.38 -18.49 -4.77
N LEU A 72 -0.25 -18.75 -4.10
CA LEU A 72 -0.20 -18.79 -2.64
C LEU A 72 -0.66 -17.46 -2.02
N LEU A 73 -0.19 -16.33 -2.55
CA LEU A 73 -0.62 -15.02 -2.04
C LEU A 73 -2.12 -14.80 -2.25
N LYS A 74 -2.70 -15.20 -3.39
CA LYS A 74 -4.15 -15.10 -3.63
C LYS A 74 -4.95 -15.92 -2.62
N GLU A 75 -4.55 -17.17 -2.39
CA GLU A 75 -5.23 -18.08 -1.43
C GLU A 75 -5.12 -17.57 0.02
N LEU A 76 -4.05 -16.83 0.35
CA LEU A 76 -3.90 -16.13 1.63
C LEU A 76 -4.73 -14.84 1.73
N GLY A 77 -5.44 -14.45 0.68
CA GLY A 77 -6.31 -13.27 0.65
C GLY A 77 -5.62 -11.97 0.22
N PHE A 78 -4.46 -12.06 -0.42
CA PHE A 78 -3.81 -10.89 -1.04
C PHE A 78 -4.50 -10.55 -2.36
N ASN A 79 -4.72 -9.27 -2.59
CA ASN A 79 -5.12 -8.76 -3.90
C ASN A 79 -3.86 -8.40 -4.70
N LEU A 80 -3.55 -9.16 -5.74
CA LEU A 80 -2.40 -8.90 -6.61
C LEU A 80 -2.72 -7.78 -7.61
N ILE A 81 -1.95 -6.70 -7.51
CA ILE A 81 -2.07 -5.51 -8.36
C ILE A 81 -1.10 -5.59 -9.54
N GLU A 82 0.12 -6.09 -9.30
CA GLU A 82 1.16 -6.30 -10.32
C GLU A 82 1.89 -7.61 -9.99
N TYR A 83 2.13 -8.46 -11.00
CA TYR A 83 2.41 -9.89 -10.79
C TYR A 83 3.89 -10.28 -10.90
N ASP A 84 4.70 -9.52 -11.65
CA ASP A 84 6.05 -9.93 -12.03
C ASP A 84 7.11 -9.11 -11.30
N PHE A 85 7.57 -8.00 -11.89
CA PHE A 85 8.54 -7.11 -11.27
C PHE A 85 8.21 -5.65 -11.56
N PRO A 86 7.97 -4.84 -10.51
CA PRO A 86 7.86 -5.21 -9.10
C PRO A 86 6.51 -5.87 -8.79
N ARG A 87 6.51 -6.95 -7.99
CA ARG A 87 5.26 -7.53 -7.50
C ARG A 87 4.62 -6.59 -6.48
N ILE A 88 3.37 -6.19 -6.72
CA ILE A 88 2.60 -5.34 -5.79
C ILE A 88 1.33 -6.04 -5.37
N VAL A 89 1.10 -6.05 -4.06
CA VAL A 89 -0.07 -6.69 -3.46
C VAL A 89 -0.70 -5.81 -2.38
N LEU A 90 -2.01 -5.90 -2.24
CA LEU A 90 -2.77 -5.30 -1.14
C LEU A 90 -3.24 -6.42 -0.21
N PHE A 91 -2.94 -6.28 1.08
CA PHE A 91 -3.38 -7.21 2.12
C PHE A 91 -3.78 -6.46 3.38
N ASN A 92 -4.99 -6.71 3.86
CA ASN A 92 -5.57 -6.03 5.03
C ASN A 92 -5.47 -4.48 4.98
N GLY A 93 -5.63 -3.89 3.80
CA GLY A 93 -5.56 -2.43 3.59
C GLY A 93 -4.13 -1.86 3.61
N LYS A 94 -3.10 -2.72 3.65
CA LYS A 94 -1.70 -2.34 3.51
C LYS A 94 -1.16 -2.78 2.15
N LEU A 95 -0.46 -1.87 1.48
CA LEU A 95 0.26 -2.15 0.24
C LEU A 95 1.64 -2.73 0.56
N PHE A 96 2.05 -3.75 -0.20
CA PHE A 96 3.39 -4.33 -0.19
C PHE A 96 3.91 -4.33 -1.63
N TYR A 97 5.21 -4.08 -1.81
CA TYR A 97 5.85 -4.05 -3.12
C TYR A 97 7.22 -4.70 -3.02
N GLU A 98 7.50 -5.70 -3.85
CA GLU A 98 8.80 -6.37 -3.84
C GLU A 98 9.81 -5.69 -4.76
N GLY A 99 11.09 -5.78 -4.37
CA GLY A 99 12.21 -5.28 -5.17
C GLY A 99 12.69 -3.86 -4.85
N LYS A 100 13.59 -3.37 -5.72
CA LYS A 100 14.23 -2.04 -5.62
C LYS A 100 13.31 -0.90 -6.07
N GLY A 101 13.06 0.08 -5.18
CA GLY A 101 12.56 1.41 -5.58
C GLY A 101 11.19 1.80 -5.01
N ASN A 102 11.21 2.58 -3.92
CA ASN A 102 10.09 2.80 -3.01
C ASN A 102 8.92 3.66 -3.53
N LEU A 103 9.18 4.68 -4.34
CA LEU A 103 8.15 5.68 -4.72
C LEU A 103 7.71 5.60 -6.19
N LYS A 104 8.65 5.42 -7.10
CA LYS A 104 8.39 5.61 -8.55
C LYS A 104 7.48 4.51 -9.11
N ILE A 105 7.60 3.32 -8.54
CA ILE A 105 6.82 2.13 -8.84
C ILE A 105 5.38 2.27 -8.33
N ILE A 106 5.19 2.73 -7.09
CA ILE A 106 3.85 3.01 -6.53
C ILE A 106 3.21 4.18 -7.29
N GLU A 107 3.95 5.26 -7.57
CA GLU A 107 3.47 6.35 -8.43
C GLU A 107 3.07 5.85 -9.82
N GLU A 108 3.79 4.88 -10.41
CA GLU A 108 3.48 4.32 -11.73
C GLU A 108 2.28 3.36 -11.72
N ILE A 109 2.15 2.53 -10.68
CA ILE A 109 1.05 1.57 -10.57
C ILE A 109 -0.23 2.25 -10.12
N VAL A 110 -0.18 3.13 -9.12
CA VAL A 110 -1.34 3.93 -8.69
C VAL A 110 -1.80 4.88 -9.81
N ALA A 111 -0.90 5.33 -10.68
CA ALA A 111 -1.27 6.16 -11.83
C ALA A 111 -2.00 5.44 -12.97
N LYS A 112 -1.90 4.12 -13.06
CA LYS A 112 -2.63 3.34 -14.07
C LYS A 112 -4.13 3.20 -13.74
N TYR A 113 -4.49 3.35 -12.46
CA TYR A 113 -5.85 3.11 -12.00
C TYR A 113 -6.58 4.41 -11.73
N CYS A 114 -7.84 4.48 -12.13
CA CYS A 114 -8.73 5.56 -11.74
C CYS A 114 -9.13 5.45 -10.27
N GLY A 115 -9.43 6.59 -9.63
CA GLY A 115 -9.70 6.57 -8.20
C GLY A 115 -9.87 7.94 -7.58
N LEU A 116 -10.20 7.92 -6.29
CA LEU A 116 -10.32 9.09 -5.45
C LEU A 116 -9.00 9.34 -4.71
N TYR A 117 -8.57 10.59 -4.64
CA TYR A 117 -7.42 11.04 -3.85
C TYR A 117 -7.85 12.04 -2.78
N VAL A 118 -7.07 12.07 -1.71
CA VAL A 118 -7.08 13.14 -0.71
C VAL A 118 -5.67 13.72 -0.65
N ILE A 119 -5.53 15.00 -0.98
CA ILE A 119 -4.25 15.72 -0.86
C ILE A 119 -4.35 16.79 0.23
N ASN A 120 -3.23 17.10 0.87
CA ASN A 120 -3.08 18.21 1.80
C ASN A 120 -2.25 19.33 1.16
N ALA A 121 -2.68 20.57 1.35
CA ALA A 121 -1.80 21.70 1.12
C ALA A 121 -0.80 21.81 2.27
N PHE A 122 0.49 21.57 1.99
CA PHE A 122 1.52 21.42 2.99
C PHE A 122 1.57 22.60 3.97
N GLY A 123 1.68 22.30 5.26
CA GLY A 123 1.72 23.31 6.33
C GLY A 123 0.34 23.89 6.70
N THR A 124 -0.75 23.28 6.22
CA THR A 124 -2.12 23.73 6.53
C THR A 124 -3.02 22.56 6.91
N ASN A 125 -4.20 22.85 7.46
CA ASN A 125 -5.30 21.91 7.67
C ASN A 125 -6.26 21.84 6.47
N ARG A 126 -5.82 22.27 5.27
CA ARG A 126 -6.63 22.26 4.06
C ARG A 126 -6.38 21.01 3.24
N TYR A 127 -7.46 20.31 2.96
CA TYR A 127 -7.47 19.06 2.22
C TYR A 127 -8.34 19.20 0.99
N LYS A 128 -7.93 18.56 -0.10
CA LYS A 128 -8.75 18.43 -1.29
C LYS A 128 -9.14 16.97 -1.47
N ILE A 129 -10.44 16.73 -1.61
CA ILE A 129 -11.00 15.43 -1.94
C ILE A 129 -11.42 15.50 -3.39
N GLY A 130 -10.81 14.70 -4.26
CA GLY A 130 -11.16 14.68 -5.68
C GLY A 130 -10.83 13.35 -6.34
N PHE A 131 -11.18 13.19 -7.61
CA PHE A 131 -10.84 11.97 -8.37
C PHE A 131 -9.97 12.23 -9.59
N THR A 132 -9.38 11.16 -10.11
CA THR A 132 -8.61 11.17 -11.35
C THR A 132 -8.70 9.84 -12.07
N LYS A 133 -8.48 9.87 -13.39
CA LYS A 133 -8.23 8.66 -14.21
C LYS A 133 -6.74 8.32 -14.31
N ASP A 134 -5.89 9.30 -14.03
CA ASP A 134 -4.43 9.19 -14.05
C ASP A 134 -3.87 10.00 -12.88
N LEU A 135 -3.41 9.31 -11.83
CA LEU A 135 -2.89 9.97 -10.65
C LEU A 135 -1.55 10.65 -10.90
N LYS A 136 -0.67 10.10 -11.74
CA LYS A 136 0.65 10.68 -12.02
C LYS A 136 0.52 12.01 -12.75
N SER A 137 -0.32 12.05 -13.79
CA SER A 137 -0.62 13.29 -14.52
C SER A 137 -1.26 14.32 -13.60
N ARG A 138 -2.18 13.91 -12.72
CA ARG A 138 -2.84 14.80 -11.74
C ARG A 138 -1.88 15.35 -10.68
N LEU A 139 -1.02 14.53 -10.11
CA LEU A 139 -0.01 14.99 -9.15
C LEU A 139 1.01 15.93 -9.81
N ARG A 140 1.41 15.64 -11.05
CA ARG A 140 2.28 16.54 -11.83
C ARG A 140 1.62 17.89 -12.08
N SER A 141 0.32 17.91 -12.39
CA SER A 141 -0.39 19.18 -12.61
C SER A 141 -0.49 20.01 -11.32
N PHE A 142 -0.69 19.38 -10.16
CA PHE A 142 -0.64 20.10 -8.88
C PHE A 142 0.74 20.70 -8.61
N ARG A 143 1.83 19.97 -8.87
CA ARG A 143 3.21 20.48 -8.70
C ARG A 143 3.47 21.74 -9.53
N THR A 144 2.85 21.85 -10.71
CA THR A 144 2.99 23.03 -11.59
C THR A 144 2.00 24.15 -11.30
N ALA A 145 0.80 23.83 -10.81
CA ALA A 145 -0.30 24.78 -10.69
C ALA A 145 -0.45 25.35 -9.28
N MET A 146 0.14 24.72 -8.26
CA MET A 146 0.02 25.16 -6.88
C MET A 146 1.32 25.83 -6.39
N PRO A 147 1.22 26.97 -5.68
CA PRO A 147 2.39 27.69 -5.16
C PRO A 147 3.02 26.97 -3.96
N THR A 148 2.30 26.03 -3.34
CA THR A 148 2.75 25.26 -2.17
C THR A 148 2.87 23.78 -2.52
N LYS A 149 3.74 23.08 -1.80
CA LYS A 149 3.84 21.62 -1.88
C LYS A 149 2.48 21.00 -1.54
N VAL A 150 2.16 19.91 -2.23
CA VAL A 150 0.99 19.07 -1.94
C VAL A 150 1.47 17.69 -1.51
N ASP A 151 0.88 17.18 -0.44
CA ASP A 151 1.14 15.82 0.02
C ASP A 151 -0.08 14.95 -0.27
N LEU A 152 0.13 13.82 -0.94
CA LEU A 152 -0.92 12.81 -1.12
C LEU A 152 -1.09 12.04 0.20
N ILE A 153 -2.30 12.09 0.75
CA ILE A 153 -2.63 11.52 2.06
C ILE A 153 -3.28 10.15 1.89
N PHE A 154 -4.31 10.09 1.05
CA PHE A 154 -5.08 8.88 0.80
C PHE A 154 -5.31 8.70 -0.70
N TYR A 155 -5.39 7.44 -1.12
CA TYR A 155 -5.87 7.08 -2.44
C TYR A 155 -6.82 5.89 -2.33
N VAL A 156 -7.91 5.91 -3.08
CA VAL A 156 -8.85 4.79 -3.20
C VAL A 156 -8.94 4.43 -4.66
N TRP A 157 -8.39 3.28 -5.05
CA TRP A 157 -8.67 2.73 -6.36
C TRP A 157 -10.12 2.22 -6.38
N THR A 158 -10.89 2.75 -7.32
CA THR A 158 -12.25 2.30 -7.60
C THR A 158 -12.66 2.82 -8.98
N THR A 159 -13.56 2.12 -9.67
CA THR A 159 -14.24 2.66 -10.86
C THR A 159 -15.41 3.57 -10.49
N ASP A 160 -15.90 3.51 -9.25
CA ASP A 160 -17.03 4.27 -8.73
C ASP A 160 -16.58 5.59 -8.06
N TYR A 161 -15.45 6.13 -8.51
CA TYR A 161 -14.81 7.32 -7.91
C TYR A 161 -15.71 8.55 -7.89
N ILE A 162 -16.63 8.68 -8.86
CA ILE A 162 -17.62 9.78 -8.90
C ILE A 162 -18.63 9.64 -7.76
N TYR A 163 -19.10 8.43 -7.50
CA TYR A 163 -20.03 8.17 -6.41
C TYR A 163 -19.36 8.39 -5.06
N LEU A 164 -18.15 7.84 -4.89
CA LEU A 164 -17.40 7.98 -3.65
C LEU A 164 -17.04 9.44 -3.36
N GLU A 165 -16.64 10.22 -4.38
CA GLU A 165 -16.40 11.66 -4.20
C GLU A 165 -17.65 12.38 -3.70
N LYS A 166 -18.80 12.16 -4.34
CA LYS A 166 -20.07 12.79 -3.95
C LYS A 166 -20.46 12.44 -2.52
N LEU A 167 -20.29 11.18 -2.13
CA LEU A 167 -20.56 10.70 -0.77
C LEU A 167 -19.71 11.47 0.24
N LEU A 168 -18.38 11.45 0.07
CA LEU A 168 -17.46 12.14 1.00
C LEU A 168 -17.66 13.65 1.00
N HIS A 169 -17.94 14.24 -0.17
CA HIS A 169 -18.25 15.67 -0.27
C HIS A 169 -19.51 16.06 0.50
N ASN A 170 -20.49 15.16 0.59
CA ASN A 170 -21.70 15.36 1.38
C ASN A 170 -21.44 15.15 2.88
N ASP A 171 -20.67 14.12 3.24
CA ASP A 171 -20.34 13.81 4.63
C ASP A 171 -19.54 14.94 5.29
N PHE A 172 -18.60 15.55 4.55
CA PHE A 172 -17.76 16.65 5.02
C PHE A 172 -18.24 18.03 4.53
N LYS A 173 -19.51 18.17 4.13
CA LYS A 173 -20.03 19.42 3.53
C LYS A 173 -19.85 20.65 4.43
N GLU A 174 -19.97 20.50 5.75
CA GLU A 174 -19.85 21.59 6.72
C GLU A 174 -18.40 22.07 6.85
N MET A 175 -17.44 21.22 6.51
CA MET A 175 -16.01 21.54 6.50
C MET A 175 -15.54 22.14 5.17
N ARG A 176 -16.45 22.31 4.20
CA ARG A 176 -16.11 22.77 2.86
C ARG A 176 -15.78 24.27 2.86
N VAL A 177 -14.55 24.59 2.46
CA VAL A 177 -14.07 25.97 2.31
C VAL A 177 -14.46 26.53 0.94
N ARG A 178 -14.08 25.84 -0.14
CA ARG A 178 -14.36 26.28 -1.52
C ARG A 178 -14.17 25.15 -2.52
N GLY A 179 -15.21 24.91 -3.32
CA GLY A 179 -15.18 23.85 -4.35
C GLY A 179 -14.92 22.49 -3.70
N GLU A 180 -13.81 21.87 -4.06
CA GLU A 180 -13.39 20.55 -3.58
C GLU A 180 -12.41 20.62 -2.39
N TRP A 181 -12.23 21.80 -1.78
CA TRP A 181 -11.35 22.02 -0.64
C TRP A 181 -12.12 22.10 0.68
N PHE A 182 -11.58 21.44 1.68
CA PHE A 182 -12.13 21.26 3.02
C PHE A 182 -11.09 21.62 4.08
N GLU A 183 -11.55 22.14 5.21
CA GLU A 183 -10.72 22.39 6.38
C GLU A 183 -10.98 21.29 7.40
N LEU A 184 -10.06 20.33 7.52
CA LEU A 184 -10.27 19.10 8.31
C LEU A 184 -9.39 19.11 9.56
N SER A 185 -9.99 18.84 10.71
CA SER A 185 -9.29 18.59 11.96
C SER A 185 -8.70 17.18 12.01
N ASN A 186 -7.92 16.87 13.04
CA ASN A 186 -7.41 15.51 13.25
C ASN A 186 -8.53 14.49 13.46
N ASP A 187 -9.61 14.88 14.12
CA ASP A 187 -10.78 14.01 14.34
C ASP A 187 -11.51 13.75 13.02
N ASP A 188 -11.66 14.78 12.17
CA ASP A 188 -12.23 14.62 10.83
C ASP A 188 -11.39 13.69 9.94
N LEU A 189 -10.05 13.79 10.04
CA LEU A 189 -9.14 12.89 9.33
C LEU A 189 -9.23 11.45 9.83
N TYR A 190 -9.44 11.26 11.13
CA TYR A 190 -9.67 9.95 11.71
C TYR A 190 -10.98 9.35 11.18
N ILE A 191 -12.06 10.12 11.19
CA ILE A 191 -13.37 9.70 10.64
C ILE A 191 -13.23 9.37 9.15
N LEU A 192 -12.63 10.27 8.36
CA LEU A 192 -12.40 10.05 6.93
C LEU A 192 -11.63 8.76 6.68
N LYS A 193 -10.55 8.53 7.42
CA LYS A 193 -9.76 7.30 7.31
C LYS A 193 -10.59 6.07 7.67
N SER A 194 -11.37 6.09 8.75
CA SER A 194 -12.24 4.98 9.14
C SER A 194 -13.27 4.69 8.04
N THR A 195 -13.97 5.72 7.55
CA THR A 195 -14.95 5.60 6.46
C THR A 195 -14.32 4.94 5.23
N LEU A 196 -13.11 5.35 4.84
CA LEU A 196 -12.42 4.77 3.70
C LEU A 196 -11.96 3.31 3.94
N GLN A 197 -11.60 2.96 5.18
CA GLN A 197 -11.20 1.60 5.55
C GLN A 197 -12.38 0.62 5.59
N ASP A 198 -13.57 1.13 5.90
CA ASP A 198 -14.82 0.37 6.02
C ASP A 198 -15.55 0.16 4.68
N LEU A 199 -15.05 0.75 3.59
CA LEU A 199 -15.60 0.54 2.25
C LEU A 199 -15.52 -0.93 1.83
N ASP A 200 -16.48 -1.37 1.01
CA ASP A 200 -16.50 -2.72 0.45
C ASP A 200 -15.23 -2.97 -0.38
N LYS A 201 -14.36 -3.83 0.16
CA LYS A 201 -13.05 -4.15 -0.42
C LYS A 201 -13.12 -4.85 -1.78
N LYS A 202 -14.30 -5.31 -2.21
CA LYS A 202 -14.52 -5.82 -3.57
C LYS A 202 -14.55 -4.70 -4.62
N HIS A 203 -14.96 -3.49 -4.23
CA HIS A 203 -15.19 -2.36 -5.12
C HIS A 203 -14.28 -1.16 -4.83
N PHE A 204 -13.72 -1.10 -3.63
CA PHE A 204 -12.90 0.01 -3.14
C PHE A 204 -11.62 -0.52 -2.52
N HIS A 205 -10.49 -0.18 -3.13
CA HIS A 205 -9.17 -0.54 -2.62
C HIS A 205 -8.54 0.69 -1.99
N PHE A 206 -8.77 0.86 -0.69
CA PHE A 206 -8.18 1.95 0.07
C PHE A 206 -6.68 1.75 0.29
N ILE A 207 -5.91 2.79 -0.03
CA ILE A 207 -4.47 2.88 0.11
C ILE A 207 -4.17 4.11 0.99
N ASN A 208 -3.66 3.84 2.19
CA ASN A 208 -3.16 4.89 3.07
C ASN A 208 -1.70 5.18 2.75
N ILE A 209 -1.45 6.30 2.06
CA ILE A 209 -0.13 6.66 1.54
C ILE A 209 0.83 7.06 2.66
N LYS A 210 0.35 7.73 3.72
CA LYS A 210 1.19 8.05 4.89
C LYS A 210 1.73 6.79 5.58
N ASN A 211 0.91 5.75 5.71
CA ASN A 211 1.33 4.49 6.33
C ASN A 211 2.29 3.65 5.47
N ILE A 212 2.45 3.97 4.18
CA ILE A 212 3.49 3.37 3.33
C ILE A 212 4.86 3.94 3.70
N PHE A 213 4.92 5.21 4.10
CA PHE A 213 6.16 5.92 4.43
C PHE A 213 6.49 5.96 5.93
N GLU A 214 5.60 5.52 6.82
CA GLU A 214 5.86 5.50 8.27
C GLU A 214 6.80 4.34 8.71
N GLY A 215 7.38 3.59 7.77
CA GLY A 215 8.45 2.62 8.01
C GLY A 215 9.88 3.14 7.76
N THR A 216 10.08 4.44 7.50
CA THR A 216 11.40 5.06 7.29
C THR A 216 11.83 5.95 8.46
N LYS A 217 11.59 5.49 9.69
CA LYS A 217 12.25 6.04 10.88
C LYS A 217 12.86 4.91 11.71
#